data_AF-A0A937Y3H2-F1
#
_entry.id   AF-A0A937Y3H2-F1
#
_cell.length_a   1.000
_cell.length_b   1.000
_cell.length_c   1.000
_cell.angle_alpha   90.00
_cell.angle_beta   90.00
_cell.angle_gamma   90.00
#
_symmetry.space_group_name_H-M   'P 1'
#
loop_
_entity.id
_entity.type
_entity.pdbx_description
1 polymer ?
#
loop_
_entity_poly.entity_id
_entity_poly.type
_entity_poly.pdbx_seq_one_letter_code
_entity_poly.pdbx_strand_id
1 'polypeptide(L)'
;MLELFLTKTGAHAVACAHCIHALPDLLAHAIYFALGLNLLPTPLKERAVSSTTVIDILKRAPHHQILRSTLSSLCNDGNFKHVAALSNKAKHQGIVKPSLNEDMTGTRKDRHEIRFTAFQHSGKSFPEAKIAELLGPAYKLASEAIVKSGNEINRLYIENAV
;
A
#
# COMPACT_ATOMS: atom_id res chain seq x y z
N MET A 1 13.28 -30.06 0.65
CA MET A 1 13.64 -29.08 -0.42
C MET A 1 12.46 -28.16 -0.75
N LEU A 2 11.28 -28.70 -1.06
CA LEU A 2 10.07 -27.90 -1.36
C LEU A 2 9.60 -27.01 -0.19
N GLU A 3 9.58 -27.54 1.04
CA GLU A 3 9.16 -26.77 2.22
C GLU A 3 10.04 -25.54 2.48
N LEU A 4 11.35 -25.70 2.34
CA LEU A 4 12.31 -24.59 2.46
C LEU A 4 12.08 -23.54 1.36
N PHE A 5 11.82 -23.98 0.13
CA PHE A 5 11.48 -23.09 -0.98
C PHE A 5 10.21 -22.29 -0.67
N LEU A 6 9.12 -22.95 -0.25
CA LEU A 6 7.86 -22.27 0.09
C LEU A 6 8.01 -21.31 1.26
N THR A 7 8.80 -21.68 2.26
CA THR A 7 9.09 -20.83 3.41
C THR A 7 9.83 -19.56 2.98
N LYS A 8 10.91 -19.70 2.19
CA LYS A 8 11.68 -18.54 1.70
C LYS A 8 10.85 -17.65 0.80
N THR A 9 10.14 -18.23 -0.17
CA THR A 9 9.29 -17.47 -1.08
C THR A 9 8.17 -16.75 -0.34
N GLY A 10 7.58 -17.39 0.67
CA GLY A 10 6.58 -16.76 1.54
C GLY A 10 7.13 -15.59 2.33
N ALA A 11 8.31 -15.75 2.94
CA ALA A 11 8.98 -14.68 3.66
C ALA A 11 9.24 -13.47 2.74
N HIS A 12 9.75 -13.70 1.53
CA HIS A 12 9.98 -12.63 0.55
C HIS A 12 8.67 -11.95 0.11
N ALA A 13 7.61 -12.73 -0.13
CA ALA A 13 6.33 -12.19 -0.55
C ALA A 13 5.67 -11.34 0.55
N VAL A 14 5.76 -11.78 1.81
CA VAL A 14 5.26 -11.03 2.98
C VAL A 14 6.10 -9.77 3.20
N ALA A 15 7.42 -9.84 3.10
CA ALA A 15 8.29 -8.67 3.18
C ALA A 15 7.97 -7.64 2.09
N CYS A 16 7.71 -8.10 0.85
CA CYS A 16 7.26 -7.24 -0.24
C CYS A 16 5.92 -6.57 0.09
N ALA A 17 4.94 -7.32 0.62
CA ALA A 17 3.67 -6.78 1.08
C ALA A 17 3.85 -5.72 2.17
N HIS A 18 4.78 -5.92 3.12
CA HIS A 18 5.12 -4.93 4.15
C HIS A 18 5.69 -3.65 3.55
N CYS A 19 6.62 -3.77 2.60
CA CYS A 19 7.19 -2.61 1.89
C CYS A 19 6.09 -1.82 1.16
N ILE A 20 5.23 -2.49 0.39
CA ILE A 20 4.12 -1.83 -0.34
C ILE A 20 3.17 -1.14 0.65
N HIS A 21 2.79 -1.82 1.73
CA HIS A 21 1.88 -1.29 2.73
C HIS A 21 2.43 -0.04 3.45
N ALA A 22 3.75 0.12 3.56
CA ALA A 22 4.36 1.30 4.17
C ALA A 22 4.36 2.54 3.26
N LEU A 23 4.18 2.39 1.95
CA LEU A 23 4.30 3.48 0.98
C LEU A 23 3.31 4.64 1.20
N PRO A 24 2.01 4.45 1.52
CA PRO A 24 1.12 5.57 1.73
C PRO A 24 1.52 6.43 2.93
N ASP A 25 2.02 5.82 4.00
CA ASP A 25 2.45 6.57 5.19
C ASP A 25 3.77 7.30 4.92
N LEU A 26 4.71 6.71 4.19
CA LEU A 26 5.92 7.40 3.73
C LEU A 26 5.57 8.59 2.82
N LEU A 27 4.65 8.39 1.87
CA LEU A 27 4.17 9.44 0.98
C LEU A 27 3.46 10.55 1.77
N ALA A 28 2.66 10.18 2.78
CA ALA A 28 1.99 11.14 3.65
C ALA A 28 2.99 12.00 4.43
N HIS A 29 4.06 11.41 4.95
CA HIS A 29 5.16 12.17 5.58
C HIS A 29 5.80 13.14 4.59
N ALA A 30 6.14 12.67 3.39
CA ALA A 30 6.72 13.51 2.36
C ALA A 30 5.82 14.70 2.02
N ILE A 31 4.52 14.47 1.81
CA ILE A 31 3.53 15.53 1.57
C ILE A 31 3.45 16.48 2.77
N TYR A 32 3.40 15.95 4.00
CA TYR A 32 3.24 16.73 5.22
C TYR A 32 4.37 17.74 5.40
N PHE A 33 5.62 17.30 5.22
CA PHE A 33 6.79 18.15 5.36
C PHE A 33 7.01 19.07 4.15
N ALA A 34 6.78 18.58 2.93
CA ALA A 34 6.92 19.42 1.74
C ALA A 34 5.97 20.62 1.80
N LEU A 35 4.70 20.40 2.14
CA LEU A 35 3.74 21.50 2.25
C LEU A 35 3.94 22.40 3.48
N GLY A 36 4.98 22.17 4.29
CA GLY A 36 5.26 22.95 5.49
C GLY A 36 4.17 22.82 6.56
N LEU A 37 3.38 21.74 6.55
CA LEU A 37 2.27 21.55 7.49
C LEU A 37 2.76 21.35 8.94
N ASN A 38 4.04 21.05 9.11
CA ASN A 38 4.74 21.02 10.39
C ASN A 38 5.03 22.42 10.97
N LEU A 39 4.89 23.48 10.16
CA LEU A 39 5.15 24.88 10.57
C LEU A 39 3.87 25.62 10.94
N LEU A 40 2.70 24.99 10.79
CA LEU A 40 1.42 25.59 11.18
C LEU A 40 1.34 25.80 12.70
N PRO A 41 0.47 26.70 13.20
CA PRO A 41 0.33 26.98 14.63
C PRO A 41 -0.04 25.75 15.50
N THR A 42 -0.66 24.74 14.88
CA THR A 42 -1.06 23.49 15.53
C THR A 42 -0.59 22.30 14.69
N PRO A 43 0.72 21.99 14.71
CA PRO A 43 1.26 20.89 13.90
C PRO A 43 0.91 19.54 14.51
N LEU A 44 0.90 18.50 13.67
CA LEU A 44 0.83 17.13 14.16
C LEU A 44 2.14 16.78 14.87
N LYS A 45 2.02 15.94 15.90
CA LYS A 45 3.20 15.24 16.44
C LYS A 45 3.70 14.26 15.39
N GLU A 46 5.01 14.06 15.29
CA GLU A 46 5.64 13.18 14.29
C GLU A 46 4.98 11.79 14.22
N ARG A 47 4.77 11.14 15.37
CA ARG A 47 4.08 9.83 15.47
C ARG A 47 2.63 9.81 14.97
N ALA A 48 2.00 10.96 14.80
CA ALA A 48 0.62 11.11 14.35
C ALA A 48 0.53 11.43 12.85
N VAL A 49 1.67 11.61 12.16
CA VAL A 49 1.69 11.76 10.71
C VAL A 49 1.44 10.38 10.09
N SER A 50 0.31 10.24 9.42
CA SER A 50 -0.09 9.03 8.72
C SER A 50 -0.89 9.40 7.47
N SER A 51 -1.05 8.45 6.55
CA SER A 51 -1.90 8.61 5.38
C SER A 51 -3.30 9.11 5.73
N THR A 52 -3.93 8.56 6.77
CA THR A 52 -5.24 9.01 7.27
C THR A 52 -5.26 10.44 7.79
N THR A 53 -4.33 10.81 8.69
CA THR A 53 -4.33 12.15 9.28
C THR A 53 -3.95 13.22 8.25
N VAL A 54 -3.05 12.92 7.33
CA VAL A 54 -2.68 13.82 6.24
C VAL A 54 -3.85 14.01 5.27
N ILE A 55 -4.56 12.94 4.88
CA ILE A 55 -5.80 13.07 4.08
C ILE A 55 -6.79 14.04 4.76
N ASP A 56 -6.97 13.92 6.07
CA ASP A 56 -7.89 14.78 6.83
C ASP A 56 -7.45 16.25 6.89
N ILE A 57 -6.14 16.51 6.95
CA ILE A 57 -5.61 17.88 6.86
C ILE A 57 -5.85 18.46 5.46
N LEU A 58 -5.52 17.69 4.41
CA LEU A 58 -5.66 18.15 3.02
C LEU A 58 -7.13 18.43 2.63
N LYS A 59 -8.11 17.84 3.33
CA LYS A 59 -9.55 18.15 3.15
C LYS A 59 -9.89 19.62 3.39
N ARG A 60 -9.12 20.33 4.23
CA ARG A 60 -9.42 21.71 4.63
C ARG A 60 -9.07 22.75 3.55
N ALA A 61 -8.31 22.34 2.53
CA ALA A 61 -7.71 23.23 1.54
C ALA A 61 -8.05 22.75 0.12
N PRO A 62 -8.88 23.47 -0.64
CA PRO A 62 -9.23 23.08 -2.01
C PRO A 62 -8.03 22.95 -2.96
N HIS A 63 -6.98 23.76 -2.76
CA HIS A 63 -5.76 23.72 -3.56
C HIS A 63 -4.97 22.41 -3.39
N HIS A 64 -5.24 21.61 -2.35
CA HIS A 64 -4.64 20.30 -2.12
C HIS A 64 -5.48 19.11 -2.63
N GLN A 65 -6.53 19.38 -3.42
CA GLN A 65 -7.47 18.35 -3.86
C GLN A 65 -6.82 17.20 -4.64
N ILE A 66 -5.79 17.49 -5.45
CA ILE A 66 -5.08 16.46 -6.24
C ILE A 66 -4.26 15.55 -5.32
N LEU A 67 -3.54 16.09 -4.34
CA LEU A 67 -2.82 15.30 -3.34
C LEU A 67 -3.77 14.46 -2.49
N ARG A 68 -4.86 15.07 -2.02
CA ARG A 68 -5.90 14.38 -1.23
C ARG A 68 -6.48 13.20 -2.00
N SER A 69 -6.91 13.43 -3.24
CA SER A 69 -7.53 12.40 -4.07
C SER A 69 -6.55 11.29 -4.41
N THR A 70 -5.29 11.63 -4.72
CA THR A 70 -4.25 10.64 -5.04
C THR A 70 -3.96 9.73 -3.84
N LEU A 71 -3.73 10.31 -2.66
CA LEU A 71 -3.47 9.53 -1.44
C LEU A 71 -4.70 8.73 -1.00
N SER A 72 -5.91 9.30 -1.14
CA SER A 72 -7.17 8.61 -0.82
C SER A 72 -7.43 7.44 -1.76
N SER A 73 -7.18 7.59 -3.06
CA SER A 73 -7.36 6.51 -4.05
C SER A 73 -6.41 5.35 -3.76
N LEU A 74 -5.15 5.63 -3.44
CA LEU A 74 -4.18 4.61 -3.04
C LEU A 74 -4.68 3.82 -1.81
N CYS A 75 -5.11 4.51 -0.75
CA CYS A 75 -5.56 3.85 0.48
C CYS A 75 -6.89 3.10 0.32
N ASN A 76 -7.71 3.49 -0.65
CA ASN A 76 -9.05 2.92 -0.85
C ASN A 76 -9.13 1.81 -1.89
N ASP A 77 -8.07 1.59 -2.67
CA ASP A 77 -7.99 0.54 -3.66
C ASP A 77 -8.16 -0.87 -3.04
N GLY A 78 -8.81 -1.76 -3.78
CA GLY A 78 -9.13 -3.11 -3.31
C GLY A 78 -7.88 -3.99 -3.15
N ASN A 79 -6.95 -3.93 -4.11
CA ASN A 79 -5.71 -4.70 -4.04
C ASN A 79 -4.83 -4.15 -2.94
N PHE A 80 -4.75 -2.82 -2.80
CA PHE A 80 -4.01 -2.20 -1.72
C PHE A 80 -4.59 -2.57 -0.34
N LYS A 81 -5.92 -2.55 -0.17
CA LYS A 81 -6.59 -3.01 1.06
C LYS A 81 -6.28 -4.46 1.39
N HIS A 82 -6.22 -5.33 0.38
CA HIS A 82 -5.84 -6.72 0.57
C HIS A 82 -4.37 -6.84 1.03
N VAL A 83 -3.44 -6.14 0.38
CA VAL A 83 -2.02 -6.07 0.81
C VAL A 83 -1.90 -5.52 2.23
N ALA A 84 -2.64 -4.48 2.58
CA ALA A 84 -2.63 -3.89 3.91
C ALA A 84 -3.15 -4.87 4.98
N ALA A 85 -4.23 -5.59 4.68
CA ALA A 85 -4.77 -6.61 5.57
C ALA A 85 -3.79 -7.79 5.75
N LEU A 86 -3.14 -8.23 4.68
CA LEU A 86 -2.11 -9.26 4.70
C LEU A 86 -0.91 -8.83 5.58
N SER A 87 -0.41 -7.61 5.34
CA SER A 87 0.65 -6.98 6.12
C SER A 87 0.32 -6.94 7.62
N ASN A 88 -0.88 -6.42 7.96
CA ASN A 88 -1.32 -6.29 9.35
C ASN A 88 -1.55 -7.64 10.03
N LYS A 89 -2.10 -8.61 9.32
CA LYS A 89 -2.24 -9.98 9.84
C LYS A 89 -0.87 -10.59 10.14
N ALA A 90 0.08 -10.46 9.21
CA ALA A 90 1.45 -10.94 9.40
C ALA A 90 2.17 -10.27 10.58
N LYS A 91 1.90 -8.99 10.85
CA LYS A 91 2.48 -8.25 11.99
C LYS A 91 1.91 -8.67 13.35
N HIS A 92 0.61 -8.96 13.44
CA HIS A 92 -0.09 -9.04 14.73
C HIS A 92 -0.71 -10.40 15.06
N GLN A 93 -0.98 -11.23 14.06
CA GLN A 93 -1.79 -12.46 14.23
C GLN A 93 -1.11 -13.71 13.67
N GLY A 94 -0.13 -13.55 12.78
CA GLY A 94 0.62 -14.64 12.20
C GLY A 94 0.72 -14.55 10.68
N ILE A 95 1.73 -15.22 10.13
CA ILE A 95 2.04 -15.19 8.70
C ILE A 95 1.00 -16.02 7.93
N VAL A 96 0.40 -15.41 6.90
CA VAL A 96 -0.38 -16.14 5.89
C VAL A 96 0.61 -16.92 5.03
N LYS A 97 0.69 -18.24 5.27
CA LYS A 97 1.63 -19.11 4.55
C LYS A 97 1.22 -19.17 3.07
N PRO A 98 2.17 -18.99 2.14
CA PRO A 98 1.88 -19.23 0.74
C PRO A 98 1.68 -20.73 0.49
N SER A 99 0.86 -21.04 -0.50
CA SER A 99 0.67 -22.39 -1.02
C SER A 99 1.18 -22.47 -2.46
N LEU A 100 1.72 -23.64 -2.82
CA LEU A 100 1.90 -24.01 -4.22
C LEU A 100 0.57 -24.57 -4.71
N ASN A 101 0.03 -23.99 -5.77
CA ASN A 101 -1.17 -24.47 -6.43
C ASN A 101 -0.80 -25.04 -7.80
N GLU A 102 -1.26 -26.24 -8.10
CA GLU A 102 -1.09 -26.89 -9.40
C GLU A 102 -2.42 -26.91 -10.15
N ASP A 103 -2.40 -26.55 -11.43
CA ASP A 103 -3.56 -26.70 -12.30
C ASP A 103 -3.60 -28.07 -12.95
N MET A 104 -4.56 -28.90 -12.55
CA MET A 104 -4.81 -30.20 -13.17
C MET A 104 -5.82 -30.14 -14.32
N THR A 105 -6.45 -28.97 -14.55
CA THR A 105 -7.49 -28.81 -15.58
C THR A 105 -6.92 -28.46 -16.96
N GLY A 106 -5.67 -27.98 -17.01
CA GLY A 106 -5.02 -27.51 -18.24
C GLY A 106 -5.60 -26.21 -18.79
N THR A 107 -6.42 -25.50 -18.01
CA THR A 107 -7.09 -24.27 -18.44
C THR A 107 -6.29 -23.01 -18.12
N ARG A 108 -5.36 -23.08 -17.18
CA ARG A 108 -4.49 -21.95 -16.80
C ARG A 108 -3.23 -21.89 -17.65
N LYS A 109 -2.78 -20.64 -17.88
CA LYS A 109 -1.54 -20.34 -18.60
C LYS A 109 -0.31 -20.96 -17.92
N ASP A 110 -0.26 -20.84 -16.59
CA ASP A 110 0.83 -21.37 -15.78
C ASP A 110 0.33 -22.59 -14.99
N ARG A 111 1.02 -23.73 -15.14
CA ARG A 111 0.68 -24.97 -14.43
C ARG A 111 0.90 -24.86 -12.93
N HIS A 112 1.89 -24.09 -12.50
CA HIS A 112 2.26 -23.93 -11.10
C HIS A 112 2.22 -22.46 -10.70
N GLU A 113 1.50 -22.16 -9.62
CA GLU A 113 1.34 -20.80 -9.13
C GLU A 113 1.55 -20.75 -7.62
N ILE A 114 2.17 -19.67 -7.13
CA ILE A 114 2.30 -19.42 -5.70
C ILE A 114 1.25 -18.41 -5.27
N ARG A 115 0.50 -18.76 -4.23
CA ARG A 115 -0.67 -18.00 -3.80
C ARG A 115 -0.64 -17.72 -2.31
N PHE A 116 -1.17 -16.59 -1.89
CA PHE A 116 -1.54 -16.38 -0.50
C PHE A 116 -2.85 -17.09 -0.23
N THR A 117 -2.88 -17.93 0.80
CA THR A 117 -4.10 -18.61 1.24
C THR A 117 -5.15 -17.60 1.71
N ALA A 118 -6.43 -17.95 1.55
CA ALA A 118 -7.53 -17.12 2.03
C ALA A 118 -7.40 -16.86 3.54
N PHE A 119 -7.73 -15.66 3.99
CA PHE A 119 -7.60 -15.28 5.39
C PHE A 119 -8.68 -14.29 5.84
N GLN A 120 -8.90 -14.22 7.14
CA GLN A 120 -9.74 -13.19 7.75
C GLN A 120 -8.88 -12.16 8.49
N HIS A 121 -9.27 -10.89 8.38
CA HIS A 121 -8.67 -9.78 9.13
C HIS A 121 -9.75 -8.75 9.46
N SER A 122 -9.85 -8.36 10.73
CA SER A 122 -10.79 -7.33 11.22
C SER A 122 -12.25 -7.57 10.77
N GLY A 123 -12.72 -8.83 10.88
CA GLY A 123 -14.08 -9.23 10.50
C GLY A 123 -14.35 -9.32 8.99
N LYS A 124 -13.34 -9.07 8.14
CA LYS A 124 -13.45 -9.19 6.68
C LYS A 124 -12.72 -10.43 6.18
N SER A 125 -13.31 -11.10 5.19
CA SER A 125 -12.69 -12.23 4.49
C SER A 125 -11.96 -11.73 3.24
N PHE A 126 -10.73 -12.19 3.06
CA PHE A 126 -9.90 -11.93 1.89
C PHE A 126 -9.68 -13.25 1.15
N PRO A 127 -9.99 -13.31 -0.16
CA PRO A 127 -9.89 -14.54 -0.93
C PRO A 127 -8.43 -14.93 -1.16
N GLU A 128 -8.22 -16.18 -1.55
CA GLU A 128 -6.91 -16.62 -2.05
C GLU A 128 -6.52 -15.76 -3.27
N ALA A 129 -5.25 -15.33 -3.32
CA ALA A 129 -4.75 -14.50 -4.42
C ALA A 129 -3.37 -14.95 -4.86
N LYS A 130 -3.11 -14.91 -6.17
CA LYS A 130 -1.77 -15.12 -6.70
C LYS A 130 -0.87 -13.96 -6.26
N ILE A 131 0.34 -14.29 -5.83
CA ILE A 131 1.27 -13.28 -5.31
C ILE A 131 1.52 -12.18 -6.34
N ALA A 132 1.78 -12.55 -7.60
CA ALA A 132 2.04 -11.59 -8.68
C ALA A 132 0.83 -10.69 -9.00
N GLU A 133 -0.38 -11.26 -9.00
CA GLU A 133 -1.62 -10.53 -9.30
C GLU A 133 -2.06 -9.62 -8.15
N LEU A 134 -1.63 -9.91 -6.92
CA LEU A 134 -1.90 -9.06 -5.76
C LEU A 134 -0.85 -7.94 -5.61
N LEU A 135 0.43 -8.31 -5.57
CA LEU A 135 1.52 -7.37 -5.24
C LEU A 135 1.85 -6.44 -6.41
N GLY A 136 1.82 -6.94 -7.65
CA GLY A 136 2.18 -6.17 -8.84
C GLY A 136 1.29 -4.94 -9.03
N PRO A 137 -0.05 -5.10 -9.11
CA PRO A 137 -0.97 -3.97 -9.23
C PRO A 137 -0.91 -3.00 -8.04
N ALA A 138 -0.79 -3.52 -6.80
CA ALA A 138 -0.69 -2.67 -5.62
C ALA A 138 0.59 -1.82 -5.61
N TYR A 139 1.73 -2.40 -6.00
CA TYR A 139 2.98 -1.67 -6.16
C TYR A 139 2.87 -0.61 -7.27
N LYS A 140 2.34 -0.99 -8.43
CA LYS A 140 2.17 -0.06 -9.56
C LYS A 140 1.33 1.15 -9.16
N LEU A 141 0.20 0.92 -8.51
CA LEU A 141 -0.68 1.99 -8.02
C LEU A 141 0.07 2.92 -7.04
N ALA A 142 0.81 2.36 -6.08
CA ALA A 142 1.58 3.14 -5.13
C ALA A 142 2.69 3.96 -5.82
N SER A 143 3.41 3.37 -6.76
CA SER A 143 4.46 4.03 -7.54
C SER A 143 3.90 5.20 -8.35
N GLU A 144 2.77 5.01 -9.04
CA GLU A 144 2.09 6.07 -9.79
C GLU A 144 1.61 7.19 -8.87
N ALA A 145 1.07 6.85 -7.70
CA ALA A 145 0.63 7.84 -6.70
C ALA A 145 1.80 8.69 -6.18
N ILE A 146 2.98 8.10 -5.96
CA ILE A 146 4.19 8.80 -5.53
C ILE A 146 4.62 9.82 -6.60
N VAL A 147 4.77 9.40 -7.85
CA VAL A 147 5.19 10.29 -8.95
C VAL A 147 4.18 11.42 -9.13
N LYS A 148 2.88 11.09 -9.16
CA LYS A 148 1.81 12.09 -9.30
C LYS A 148 1.83 13.12 -8.16
N SER A 149 2.05 12.67 -6.93
CA SER A 149 2.11 13.56 -5.77
C SER A 149 3.36 14.45 -5.80
N GLY A 150 4.51 13.92 -6.22
CA GLY A 150 5.73 14.71 -6.41
C GLY A 150 5.57 15.82 -7.46
N ASN A 151 4.99 15.49 -8.62
CA ASN A 151 4.69 16.48 -9.66
C ASN A 151 3.72 17.57 -9.17
N GLU A 152 2.71 17.18 -8.40
CA GLU A 152 1.74 18.11 -7.84
C GLU A 152 2.36 19.03 -6.79
N ILE A 153 3.24 18.52 -5.91
CA ILE A 153 4.01 19.35 -4.97
C ILE A 153 4.86 20.37 -5.73
N ASN A 154 5.56 19.94 -6.79
CA ASN A 154 6.37 20.84 -7.61
C ASN A 154 5.51 21.94 -8.27
N ARG A 155 4.34 21.57 -8.79
CA ARG A 155 3.38 22.53 -9.36
C ARG A 155 2.97 23.59 -8.32
N LEU A 156 2.61 23.16 -7.11
CA LEU A 156 2.22 24.06 -6.03
C LEU A 156 3.36 25.00 -5.64
N TYR A 157 4.62 24.54 -5.59
CA TYR A 157 5.75 25.42 -5.30
C TYR A 157 5.98 26.47 -6.39
N ILE A 158 5.89 26.07 -7.67
CA ILE A 158 6.07 27.00 -8.79
C ILE A 158 4.97 28.06 -8.78
N GLU A 159 3.72 27.67 -8.54
CA GLU A 159 2.57 28.60 -8.50
C GLU A 159 2.63 29.58 -7.32
N ASN A 160 3.26 29.22 -6.20
CA ASN A 160 3.44 30.10 -5.04
C ASN A 160 4.75 30.91 -5.08
N ALA A 161 5.66 30.63 -6.01
CA ALA A 161 6.92 31.35 -6.18
C ALA A 161 6.81 32.55 -7.15
N VAL A 162 5.68 32.67 -7.84
CA VAL A 162 5.29 33.81 -8.70
C VAL A 162 4.33 34.71 -7.91
#